data_AF-X1ELH8-F1
#
_entry.id   AF-X1ELH8-F1
#
_cell.length_a   1.000
_cell.length_b   1.000
_cell.length_c   1.000
_cell.angle_alpha   90.00
_cell.angle_beta   90.00
_cell.angle_gamma   90.00
#
_symmetry.space_group_name_H-M   'P 1'
#
loop_
_entity.id
_entity.type
_entity.pdbx_description
1 polymer ?
#
loop_
_entity_poly.entity_id
_entity_poly.type
_entity_poly.pdbx_seq_one_letter_code
_entity_poly.pdbx_strand_id
1 'polypeptide(L)' 'NRPNHIGFSIVKIKSIKKNKMYFTEVDVLDGTPLLDIKPYVKYFDSRDNVVSGWLDKHFKSGNIPDNTIIK' A
#
# COMPACT_ATOMS: atom_id res chain seq x y z
N ASN A 1 -8.83 22.55 3.33
CA ASN A 1 -8.52 22.88 1.93
C ASN A 1 -7.01 22.80 1.73
N ARG A 2 -6.50 22.09 0.72
CA ARG A 2 -5.07 21.96 0.40
C ARG A 2 -4.82 22.50 -1.02
N PRO A 3 -3.60 22.95 -1.39
CA PRO A 3 -3.31 23.34 -2.78
C PRO A 3 -3.44 22.16 -3.76
N ASN A 4 -3.04 20.96 -3.33
CA ASN A 4 -3.23 19.70 -4.06
C ASN A 4 -4.21 18.82 -3.27
N HIS A 5 -5.37 18.51 -3.84
CA HIS A 5 -6.41 17.68 -3.23
C HIS A 5 -6.11 16.19 -3.40
N ILE A 6 -4.92 15.77 -2.99
CA ILE A 6 -4.48 14.37 -3.06
C ILE A 6 -4.69 13.76 -1.67
N GLY A 7 -5.63 12.82 -1.58
CA GLY A 7 -5.78 11.94 -0.44
C GLY A 7 -5.01 10.64 -0.66
N PHE A 8 -4.57 10.00 0.43
CA PHE A 8 -4.08 8.63 0.40
C PHE A 8 -4.69 7.87 1.57
N SER A 9 -5.05 6.61 1.34
CA SER A 9 -5.63 5.73 2.36
C SER A 9 -4.90 4.39 2.32
N ILE A 10 -4.59 3.82 3.48
CA ILE A 10 -4.05 2.46 3.59
C ILE A 10 -5.23 1.50 3.70
N VAL A 11 -5.53 0.79 2.62
CA VAL A 11 -6.72 -0.07 2.53
C VAL A 11 -6.38 -1.55 2.75
N LYS A 12 -7.37 -2.31 3.20
CA LYS A 12 -7.28 -3.77 3.28
C LYS A 12 -7.92 -4.42 2.05
N ILE A 13 -7.12 -5.08 1.22
CA ILE A 13 -7.60 -5.82 0.05
C ILE A 13 -8.43 -7.03 0.50
N LYS A 14 -9.65 -7.17 -0.03
CA LYS A 14 -10.53 -8.33 0.17
C LYS A 14 -10.44 -9.32 -0.99
N SER A 15 -10.45 -8.83 -2.23
CA SER A 15 -10.30 -9.65 -3.43
C SER A 15 -9.91 -8.81 -4.64
N ILE A 16 -9.35 -9.47 -5.64
CA ILE A 16 -9.05 -8.88 -6.96
C ILE A 16 -9.75 -9.74 -8.01
N LYS A 17 -10.55 -9.11 -8.88
CA LYS A 17 -11.24 -9.76 -9.99
C LYS A 17 -10.93 -9.00 -11.28
N LYS A 18 -10.06 -9.58 -12.12
CA LYS A 18 -9.54 -8.90 -13.33
C LYS A 18 -8.94 -7.54 -12.95
N ASN A 19 -9.52 -6.45 -13.45
CA ASN A 19 -9.12 -5.07 -13.21
C ASN A 19 -9.89 -4.39 -12.07
N LYS A 20 -10.67 -5.14 -11.27
CA LYS A 20 -11.42 -4.60 -10.12
C LYS A 20 -10.82 -5.09 -8.82
N MET A 21 -10.52 -4.15 -7.92
CA MET A 21 -10.09 -4.43 -6.55
C MET A 21 -11.26 -4.14 -5.59
N TYR A 22 -11.54 -5.09 -4.70
CA TYR A 22 -12.49 -4.92 -3.60
C TYR A 22 -11.70 -4.78 -2.31
N PHE A 23 -11.96 -3.73 -1.55
CA PHE A 23 -11.18 -3.38 -0.36
C PHE A 23 -12.06 -2.74 0.73
N THR A 24 -11.51 -2.66 1.93
CA THR A 24 -12.13 -2.01 3.10
C THR A 24 -11.16 -1.01 3.73
N GLU A 25 -11.62 -0.28 4.76
CA GLU A 25 -10.81 0.69 5.52
C GLU A 25 -10.42 1.91 4.67
N VAL A 26 -11.38 2.41 3.89
CA VAL A 26 -11.23 3.62 3.07
C VAL A 26 -12.19 4.71 3.55
N ASP A 27 -11.76 5.95 3.41
CA ASP A 27 -12.44 7.18 3.75
C ASP A 27 -12.63 8.06 2.49
N VAL A 28 -13.14 7.46 1.42
CA VAL A 28 -13.32 8.09 0.11
C VAL A 28 -14.79 8.05 -0.33
N LEU A 29 -15.25 9.11 -0.99
CA LEU A 29 -16.59 9.15 -1.58
C LEU A 29 -16.64 8.34 -2.88
N ASP A 30 -17.83 7.80 -3.19
CA ASP A 30 -18.07 7.11 -4.45
C ASP A 30 -17.78 8.02 -5.66
N GLY A 31 -17.23 7.45 -6.72
CA GLY A 31 -16.82 8.18 -7.92
C GLY A 31 -15.54 9.02 -7.80
N THR A 32 -14.86 9.05 -6.64
CA THR A 32 -13.59 9.77 -6.50
C THR A 32 -12.51 9.18 -7.43
N PRO A 33 -11.82 10.00 -8.25
CA PRO A 33 -10.77 9.52 -9.16
C PRO A 33 -9.56 8.91 -8.43
N LEU A 34 -9.06 7.79 -8.93
CA LEU A 34 -7.85 7.13 -8.44
C LEU A 34 -6.64 7.60 -9.24
N LEU A 35 -5.58 8.03 -8.54
CA LEU A 35 -4.34 8.50 -9.18
C LEU A 35 -3.24 7.42 -9.21
N ASP A 36 -3.09 6.64 -8.14
CA ASP A 36 -2.00 5.69 -7.98
C ASP A 36 -2.36 4.56 -7.01
N ILE A 37 -1.69 3.41 -7.14
CA ILE A 37 -1.75 2.28 -6.20
C ILE A 37 -0.32 1.84 -5.90
N LYS A 38 0.05 1.80 -4.62
CA LYS A 38 1.32 1.22 -4.16
C LYS A 38 1.08 0.07 -3.20
N PRO A 39 1.90 -1.00 -3.24
CA PRO A 39 1.83 -2.05 -2.24
C PRO A 39 2.28 -1.49 -0.88
N TYR A 40 1.60 -1.90 0.19
CA TYR A 40 2.04 -1.59 1.54
C TYR A 40 3.32 -2.38 1.88
N VAL A 41 4.34 -1.69 2.39
CA VAL A 41 5.65 -2.29 2.69
C VAL A 41 5.92 -2.24 4.19
N LYS A 42 5.88 -3.39 4.85
CA LYS A 42 6.07 -3.50 6.31
C LYS A 42 7.44 -3.06 6.81
N TYR A 43 8.43 -2.99 5.92
CA TYR A 43 9.79 -2.56 6.24
C TYR A 43 9.94 -1.04 6.25
N PHE A 44 8.99 -0.30 5.66
CA PHE A 44 9.04 1.16 5.55
C PHE A 44 7.88 1.85 6.29
N ASP A 45 6.84 1.09 6.66
CA ASP A 45 5.63 1.60 7.31
C ASP A 45 5.28 0.78 8.56
N SER A 46 4.64 1.42 9.55
CA SER A 46 4.41 0.85 10.90
C SER A 46 3.01 0.28 11.10
N ARG A 47 2.71 -0.89 10.52
CA ARG A 47 1.43 -1.59 10.68
C ARG A 47 1.66 -3.08 10.95
N ASP A 48 1.00 -3.58 11.98
CA ASP A 48 1.11 -4.98 12.35
C ASP A 48 0.28 -5.90 11.44
N ASN A 49 0.65 -7.18 11.40
CA ASN A 49 -0.09 -8.25 10.71
C ASN A 49 -0.30 -8.00 9.21
N VAL A 50 0.64 -7.34 8.54
CA VAL A 50 0.64 -7.14 7.09
C VAL A 50 1.58 -8.10 6.37
N VAL A 51 1.33 -8.32 5.07
CA VAL A 51 2.19 -9.08 4.18
C VAL A 51 2.71 -8.16 3.08
N SER A 52 4.02 -8.22 2.80
CA SER A 52 4.66 -7.49 1.69
C SER A 52 4.96 -8.42 0.50
N GLY A 53 4.44 -9.65 0.55
CA GLY A 53 4.29 -10.54 -0.60
C GLY A 53 5.62 -10.88 -1.26
N TRP A 54 5.87 -10.31 -2.44
CA TRP A 54 7.11 -10.55 -3.19
C TRP A 54 8.34 -9.99 -2.47
N LEU A 55 8.19 -8.91 -1.70
CA LEU A 55 9.30 -8.30 -0.97
C LEU A 55 9.71 -9.15 0.24
N ASP A 56 8.75 -9.79 0.89
CA ASP A 56 9.02 -10.79 1.93
C ASP A 56 9.83 -11.97 1.38
N LYS A 57 9.59 -12.35 0.11
CA LYS A 57 10.39 -13.39 -0.57
C LYS A 57 11.80 -12.90 -0.87
N HIS A 58 11.95 -11.64 -1.28
CA HIS A 58 13.24 -11.03 -1.59
C HIS A 58 14.16 -10.97 -0.36
N PHE A 59 13.61 -10.61 0.80
CA PHE A 59 14.37 -10.50 2.05
C PHE A 59 14.39 -11.77 2.90
N LYS A 60 14.09 -12.94 2.33
CA LYS A 60 14.10 -14.22 3.06
C LYS A 60 15.43 -14.53 3.75
N SER A 61 16.55 -14.05 3.22
CA SER A 61 17.89 -14.25 3.79
C SER A 61 18.24 -13.29 4.92
N GLY A 62 17.33 -12.37 5.30
CA GLY A 62 17.55 -11.41 6.39
C GLY A 62 18.30 -10.14 5.99
N ASN A 63 18.68 -9.96 4.72
CA ASN A 63 19.33 -8.75 4.22
C ASN A 63 18.33 -7.60 3.99
N ILE A 64 17.60 -7.22 5.04
CA ILE A 64 16.65 -6.11 5.02
C ILE A 64 17.43 -4.82 5.24
N PRO A 65 17.30 -3.80 4.39
CA PRO A 65 17.94 -2.51 4.62
C PRO A 65 17.27 -1.77 5.79
N ASP A 66 18.07 -1.18 6.66
CA ASP A 66 17.58 -0.39 7.81
C ASP A 66 16.80 0.86 7.39
N ASN A 67 17.04 1.37 6.17
CA ASN A 67 16.40 2.56 5.64
C ASN A 67 16.08 2.39 4.14
N THR A 68 15.09 3.14 3.65
CA THR A 68 14.81 3.25 2.21
C THR A 68 16.01 3.87 1.50
N ILE A 69 16.64 3.11 0.60
CA ILE A 69 17.71 3.62 -0.27
C ILE A 69 17.04 4.32 -1.45
N ILE A 70 16.93 5.64 -1.39
CA ILE A 70 16.55 6.46 -2.54
C ILE A 70 17.82 6.68 -3.36
N LYS A 71 17.84 6.19 -4.60
CA LYS A 71 18.88 6.53 -5.59
C LYS A 71 18.51 7.80 -6.33
#